data_AF-A0A1Q7ZYE3-F1
#
_entry.id   AF-A0A1Q7ZYE3-F1
#
_cell.length_a   1.000
_cell.length_b   1.000
_cell.length_c   1.000
_cell.angle_alpha   90.00
_cell.angle_beta   90.00
_cell.angle_gamma   90.00
#
_symmetry.space_group_name_H-M   'P 1'
#
loop_
_entity.id
_entity.type
_entity.pdbx_description
1 polymer ?
#
loop_
_entity_poly.entity_id
_entity_poly.type
_entity_poly.pdbx_seq_one_letter_code
_entity_poly.pdbx_strand_id
1 'polypeptide(L)'
;MESCVKVLDDLGLTHELKVCSAHRNPRGVMEWATTARARGLKVVIAAAGGAAHLPGVVAAWTDLPVIGVPVPTQHLQGVDSLYSIVQMPAGVPVATVAIGEAGAKNAAWLAARIIGLHDVDVEQRHGEKRAALAT
;
A
#
# COMPACT_ATOMS: atom_id res chain seq x y z
N MET A 1 9.90 -2.97 2.57
CA MET A 1 8.51 -3.20 3.02
C MET A 1 8.42 -3.85 4.39
N GLU A 2 9.52 -4.37 4.97
CA GLU A 2 9.57 -4.86 6.36
C GLU A 2 9.07 -3.83 7.39
N SER A 3 9.43 -2.55 7.22
CA SER A 3 8.94 -1.47 8.08
C SER A 3 7.42 -1.27 8.02
N CYS A 4 6.78 -1.57 6.89
CA CYS A 4 5.32 -1.58 6.77
C CYS A 4 4.73 -2.76 7.54
N VAL A 5 5.29 -3.97 7.33
CA VAL A 5 4.86 -5.20 8.02
C VAL A 5 4.93 -5.04 9.53
N LYS A 6 6.05 -4.52 10.04
CA LYS A 6 6.22 -4.24 11.47
C LYS A 6 5.11 -3.33 12.02
N VAL A 7 4.73 -2.28 11.30
CA VAL A 7 3.66 -1.38 11.75
C VAL A 7 2.28 -2.07 11.68
N LEU A 8 2.03 -2.91 10.67
CA LEU A 8 0.81 -3.72 10.60
C LEU A 8 0.72 -4.69 11.79
N ASP A 9 1.83 -5.38 12.11
CA ASP A 9 1.93 -6.27 13.26
C ASP A 9 1.71 -5.52 14.58
N ASP A 10 2.38 -4.38 14.74
CA ASP A 10 2.22 -3.53 15.92
C ASP A 10 0.76 -3.10 16.10
N LEU A 11 0.07 -2.77 15.01
CA LEU A 11 -1.35 -2.40 15.02
C LEU A 11 -2.28 -3.61 15.14
N GLY A 12 -1.76 -4.84 15.07
CA GLY A 12 -2.52 -6.09 15.11
C GLY A 12 -3.42 -6.26 13.88
N LEU A 13 -2.95 -5.85 12.71
CA LEU A 13 -3.65 -6.01 11.44
C LEU A 13 -3.17 -7.28 10.73
N THR A 14 -4.07 -8.24 10.56
CA THR A 14 -3.81 -9.44 9.76
C THR A 14 -3.55 -9.04 8.31
N HIS A 15 -2.48 -9.59 7.73
CA HIS A 15 -2.07 -9.27 6.38
C HIS A 15 -1.43 -10.49 5.71
N GLU A 16 -1.39 -10.46 4.38
CA GLU A 16 -0.59 -11.38 3.57
C GLU A 16 0.54 -10.61 2.89
N LEU A 17 1.71 -11.25 2.76
CA LEU A 17 2.84 -10.72 2.02
C LEU A 17 3.08 -11.55 0.76
N LYS A 18 3.13 -10.90 -0.40
CA LYS A 18 3.37 -11.56 -1.68
C LYS A 18 4.35 -10.77 -2.52
N VAL A 19 5.34 -11.45 -3.10
CA VAL A 19 6.23 -10.87 -4.11
C VAL A 19 5.55 -10.98 -5.47
N CYS A 20 5.31 -9.83 -6.09
CA CYS A 20 4.62 -9.68 -7.37
C CYS A 20 5.43 -8.77 -8.29
N SER A 21 5.32 -8.98 -9.61
CA SER A 21 5.98 -8.11 -10.59
C SER A 21 5.03 -7.80 -11.74
N ALA A 22 4.67 -6.52 -11.87
CA ALA A 22 3.83 -6.04 -12.96
C ALA A 22 4.46 -6.27 -14.34
N HIS A 23 5.79 -6.19 -14.44
CA HIS A 23 6.48 -6.36 -15.72
C HIS A 23 6.86 -7.81 -16.03
N ARG A 24 7.25 -8.59 -15.00
CA ARG A 24 7.74 -9.97 -15.20
C ARG A 24 6.65 -11.03 -15.09
N ASN A 25 5.56 -10.76 -14.38
CA ASN A 25 4.42 -11.66 -14.25
C ASN A 25 3.09 -10.88 -14.24
N PRO A 26 2.74 -10.15 -15.31
CA PRO A 26 1.54 -9.32 -15.36
C PRO A 26 0.26 -10.13 -15.15
N ARG A 27 0.19 -11.34 -15.72
CA ARG A 27 -0.98 -12.22 -15.58
C ARG A 27 -1.20 -12.65 -14.14
N GLY A 28 -0.14 -13.05 -13.43
CA GLY A 28 -0.26 -13.42 -12.02
C GLY A 28 -0.65 -12.25 -11.11
N VAL A 29 -0.23 -11.02 -11.45
CA VAL A 29 -0.70 -9.81 -10.74
C VAL A 29 -2.19 -9.59 -10.96
N MET A 30 -2.66 -9.68 -12.20
CA MET A 30 -4.07 -9.55 -12.54
C MET A 30 -4.91 -10.59 -11.80
N GLU A 31 -4.56 -11.88 -11.90
CA GLU A 31 -5.30 -12.97 -11.24
C GLU A 31 -5.37 -12.81 -9.71
N TRP A 32 -4.28 -12.33 -9.08
CA TRP A 32 -4.26 -12.07 -7.64
C TRP A 32 -5.12 -10.86 -7.26
N ALA A 33 -5.09 -9.79 -8.05
CA ALA A 33 -5.80 -8.54 -7.79
C ALA A 33 -7.31 -8.69 -7.98
N THR A 34 -7.76 -9.39 -9.04
CA THR A 34 -9.18 -9.63 -9.31
C THR A 34 -9.86 -10.49 -8.24
N THR A 35 -9.10 -11.32 -7.53
CA THR A 35 -9.62 -12.19 -6.46
C THR A 35 -9.46 -11.60 -5.07
N ALA A 36 -8.76 -10.46 -4.90
CA ALA A 36 -8.41 -9.87 -3.62
C ALA A 36 -9.61 -9.65 -2.69
N ARG A 37 -10.69 -9.04 -3.20
CA ARG A 37 -11.92 -8.79 -2.43
C ARG A 37 -12.59 -10.09 -1.98
N ALA A 38 -12.69 -11.08 -2.87
CA ALA A 38 -13.31 -12.37 -2.57
C ALA A 38 -12.55 -13.14 -1.48
N ARG A 39 -11.24 -12.92 -1.37
CA ARG A 39 -10.38 -13.47 -0.30
C ARG A 39 -10.48 -12.69 1.02
N GLY A 40 -11.28 -11.62 1.08
CA GLY A 40 -11.51 -10.85 2.30
C GLY A 40 -10.58 -9.67 2.52
N LEU A 41 -9.66 -9.38 1.57
CA LEU A 41 -8.79 -8.20 1.68
C LEU A 41 -9.60 -6.91 1.68
N LYS A 42 -9.17 -5.94 2.48
CA LYS A 42 -9.83 -4.64 2.65
C LYS A 42 -9.06 -3.48 2.00
N VAL A 43 -7.73 -3.56 2.05
CA VAL A 43 -6.80 -2.56 1.51
C VAL A 43 -5.60 -3.30 0.93
N VAL A 44 -5.06 -2.82 -0.18
CA VAL A 44 -3.81 -3.34 -0.75
C VAL A 44 -2.70 -2.31 -0.59
N ILE A 45 -1.54 -2.73 -0.10
CA ILE A 45 -0.32 -1.91 -0.09
C ILE A 45 0.63 -2.48 -1.14
N ALA A 46 0.97 -1.69 -2.15
CA ALA A 46 1.87 -2.08 -3.22
C ALA A 46 3.08 -1.14 -3.28
N ALA A 47 4.27 -1.72 -3.41
CA ALA A 47 5.53 -0.96 -3.49
C ALA A 47 6.27 -1.29 -4.78
N ALA A 48 6.80 -0.27 -5.45
CA ALA A 48 7.62 -0.43 -6.66
C ALA A 48 8.61 0.73 -6.84
N GLY A 49 9.68 0.48 -7.59
CA GLY A 49 10.76 1.44 -7.87
C GLY A 49 10.97 1.66 -9.38
N GLY A 50 11.48 2.84 -9.76
CA GLY A 50 11.76 3.21 -11.15
C GLY A 50 10.47 3.44 -11.93
N ALA A 51 10.28 2.69 -13.02
CA ALA A 51 9.00 2.60 -13.73
C ALA A 51 7.97 1.81 -12.89
N ALA A 52 7.51 2.42 -11.80
CA ALA A 52 6.87 1.77 -10.66
C ALA A 52 5.39 1.42 -10.89
N HIS A 53 5.10 0.56 -11.86
CA HIS A 53 3.73 0.29 -12.31
C HIS A 53 2.89 -0.61 -11.40
N LEU A 54 3.49 -1.33 -10.43
CA LEU A 54 2.76 -2.33 -9.65
C LEU A 54 1.51 -1.76 -8.94
N PRO A 55 1.55 -0.62 -8.24
CA PRO A 55 0.37 -0.07 -7.57
C PRO A 55 -0.75 0.28 -8.56
N GLY A 56 -0.43 0.94 -9.67
CA GLY A 56 -1.40 1.30 -10.70
C GLY A 56 -2.00 0.09 -11.42
N VAL A 57 -1.18 -0.93 -11.73
CA VAL A 57 -1.65 -2.19 -12.33
C VAL A 57 -2.58 -2.93 -11.37
N VAL A 58 -2.25 -3.02 -10.09
CA VAL A 58 -3.14 -3.64 -9.11
C VAL A 58 -4.46 -2.87 -9.01
N ALA A 59 -4.41 -1.53 -8.91
CA ALA A 59 -5.59 -0.68 -8.85
C ALA A 59 -6.49 -0.78 -10.10
N ALA A 60 -5.93 -1.09 -11.26
CA ALA A 60 -6.71 -1.31 -12.47
C ALA A 60 -7.53 -2.63 -12.46
N TRP A 61 -7.16 -3.59 -11.61
CA TRP A 61 -7.76 -4.93 -11.54
C TRP A 61 -8.53 -5.19 -10.25
N THR A 62 -8.62 -4.21 -9.34
CA THR A 62 -9.38 -4.33 -8.10
C THR A 62 -10.09 -3.02 -7.77
N ASP A 63 -11.26 -3.12 -7.16
CA ASP A 63 -12.02 -1.98 -6.62
C ASP A 63 -11.68 -1.71 -5.14
N LEU A 64 -10.74 -2.46 -4.56
CA LEU A 64 -10.23 -2.19 -3.22
C LEU A 64 -9.33 -0.95 -3.23
N PRO A 65 -9.28 -0.17 -2.14
CA PRO A 65 -8.27 0.88 -1.97
C PRO A 65 -6.85 0.33 -2.13
N VAL A 66 -6.08 0.92 -3.04
CA VAL A 66 -4.67 0.61 -3.26
C VAL A 66 -3.80 1.77 -2.78
N ILE A 67 -2.88 1.47 -1.87
CA ILE A 67 -1.88 2.39 -1.36
C ILE A 67 -0.55 2.11 -2.08
N GLY A 68 -0.02 3.13 -2.74
CA GLY A 68 1.24 3.05 -3.48
C GLY A 68 2.42 3.59 -2.68
N VAL A 69 3.46 2.77 -2.50
CA VAL A 69 4.71 3.15 -1.83
C VAL A 69 5.84 3.28 -2.87
N PRO A 70 6.28 4.52 -3.19
CA PRO A 70 7.42 4.73 -4.07
C PRO A 70 8.72 4.24 -3.42
N VAL A 71 9.42 3.30 -4.06
CA VAL A 71 10.71 2.79 -3.59
C VAL A 71 11.83 3.67 -4.14
N PRO A 72 12.79 4.12 -3.32
CA PRO A 72 13.91 4.93 -3.80
C PRO A 72 14.77 4.16 -4.80
N THR A 73 15.19 4.85 -5.85
CA THR A 73 16.09 4.34 -6.89
C THR A 73 17.46 4.98 -6.77
N GLN A 74 18.50 4.34 -7.31
CA GLN A 74 19.87 4.85 -7.26
C GLN A 74 20.06 6.26 -7.86
N HIS A 75 19.47 6.53 -9.03
CA HIS A 75 19.79 7.76 -9.77
C HIS A 75 18.83 8.92 -9.48
N LEU A 76 17.53 8.64 -9.36
CA LEU A 76 16.51 9.66 -9.18
C LEU A 76 15.92 9.68 -7.75
N GLN A 77 16.51 8.91 -6.83
CA GLN A 77 16.12 8.88 -5.42
C GLN A 77 14.61 8.63 -5.20
N GLY A 78 13.95 7.93 -6.14
CA GLY A 78 12.53 7.61 -6.07
C GLY A 78 11.59 8.67 -6.64
N VAL A 79 12.10 9.74 -7.26
CA VAL A 79 11.27 10.73 -7.99
C VAL A 79 10.59 10.07 -9.19
N ASP A 80 11.31 9.20 -9.90
CA ASP A 80 10.77 8.32 -10.95
C ASP A 80 9.67 7.39 -10.42
N SER A 81 9.93 6.72 -9.30
CA SER A 81 8.96 5.88 -8.62
C SER A 81 7.70 6.66 -8.22
N LEU A 82 7.89 7.86 -7.67
CA LEU A 82 6.81 8.72 -7.19
C LEU A 82 5.91 9.11 -8.36
N TYR A 83 6.46 9.69 -9.42
CA TYR A 83 5.67 10.12 -10.56
C TYR A 83 5.04 8.96 -11.33
N SER A 84 5.69 7.78 -11.35
CA SER A 84 5.11 6.57 -11.95
C SER A 84 3.90 6.02 -11.17
N ILE A 85 3.76 6.37 -9.88
CA ILE A 85 2.66 5.90 -9.03
C ILE A 85 1.58 6.97 -8.86
N VAL A 86 1.95 8.23 -8.60
CA VAL A 86 0.99 9.28 -8.22
C VAL A 86 0.20 9.86 -9.40
N GLN A 87 0.76 9.83 -10.62
CA GLN A 87 0.15 10.42 -11.82
C GLN A 87 -0.84 9.47 -12.52
N MET A 88 -1.65 8.74 -11.74
CA MET A 88 -2.67 7.88 -12.31
C MET A 88 -3.75 8.70 -13.04
N PRO A 89 -4.30 8.22 -14.16
CA PRO A 89 -5.44 8.85 -14.80
C PRO A 89 -6.69 8.77 -13.90
N ALA A 90 -7.61 9.71 -14.10
CA ALA A 90 -8.89 9.71 -13.41
C ALA A 90 -9.66 8.40 -13.67
N GLY A 91 -10.24 7.82 -12.61
CA GLY A 91 -10.97 6.55 -12.65
C GLY A 91 -10.20 5.34 -12.09
N VAL A 92 -8.88 5.43 -11.96
CA VAL A 92 -8.05 4.35 -11.38
C VAL A 92 -7.14 4.90 -10.27
N PRO A 93 -7.70 5.28 -9.11
CA PRO A 93 -6.96 6.00 -8.08
C PRO A 93 -5.93 5.11 -7.36
N VAL A 94 -4.80 5.71 -6.99
CA VAL A 94 -3.82 5.13 -6.06
C VAL A 94 -3.55 6.14 -4.95
N ALA A 95 -3.67 5.71 -3.69
CA ALA A 95 -3.32 6.52 -2.53
C ALA A 95 -1.81 6.50 -2.33
N THR A 96 -1.10 7.44 -2.95
CA THR A 96 0.37 7.47 -2.91
C THR A 96 0.88 8.11 -1.63
N VAL A 97 1.83 7.45 -0.97
CA VAL A 97 2.51 7.96 0.22
C VAL A 97 3.94 8.44 -0.09
N ALA A 98 4.67 8.92 0.92
CA ALA A 98 6.04 9.39 0.78
C ALA A 98 6.99 8.34 0.17
N ILE A 99 8.13 8.77 -0.37
CA ILE A 99 9.16 7.87 -0.89
C ILE A 99 9.82 7.10 0.28
N GLY A 100 10.08 5.80 0.07
CA GLY A 100 10.94 4.99 0.93
C GLY A 100 10.30 4.57 2.25
N GLU A 101 11.13 4.50 3.29
CA GLU A 101 10.75 3.88 4.57
C GLU A 101 9.60 4.61 5.28
N ALA A 102 9.61 5.95 5.27
CA ALA A 102 8.53 6.76 5.82
C ALA A 102 7.20 6.46 5.11
N GLY A 103 7.23 6.31 3.79
CA GLY A 103 6.10 5.85 2.99
C GLY A 103 5.60 4.48 3.41
N ALA A 104 6.49 3.50 3.51
CA ALA A 104 6.15 2.15 3.91
C ALA A 104 5.45 2.11 5.28
N LYS A 105 5.95 2.85 6.28
CA LYS A 105 5.29 2.97 7.60
C LYS A 105 3.93 3.65 7.48
N ASN A 106 3.85 4.77 6.75
CA ASN A 106 2.62 5.52 6.58
C ASN A 106 1.55 4.76 5.78
N ALA A 107 1.95 3.84 4.90
CA ALA A 107 1.00 2.97 4.21
C ALA A 107 0.25 2.06 5.18
N ALA A 108 0.93 1.49 6.18
CA ALA A 108 0.29 0.70 7.23
C ALA A 108 -0.66 1.56 8.08
N TRP A 109 -0.24 2.76 8.49
CA TRP A 109 -1.11 3.70 9.21
C TRP A 109 -2.33 4.11 8.39
N LEU A 110 -2.16 4.37 7.10
CA LEU A 110 -3.27 4.73 6.21
C LEU A 110 -4.23 3.54 6.04
N ALA A 111 -3.72 2.32 5.88
CA ALA A 111 -4.55 1.12 5.84
C ALA A 111 -5.35 0.94 7.14
N ALA A 112 -4.72 1.14 8.30
CA ALA A 112 -5.39 1.09 9.60
C ALA A 112 -6.52 2.12 9.69
N ARG A 113 -6.29 3.36 9.25
CA ARG A 113 -7.31 4.42 9.23
C ARG A 113 -8.46 4.11 8.28
N ILE A 114 -8.19 3.51 7.11
CA ILE A 114 -9.24 3.10 6.17
C ILE A 114 -10.10 2.00 6.79
N ILE A 115 -9.48 0.98 7.39
CA ILE A 115 -10.20 -0.13 8.05
C ILE A 115 -10.97 0.37 9.27
N GLY A 116 -10.37 1.25 10.07
CA GLY A 116 -10.96 1.83 11.28
C GLY A 116 -12.25 2.61 11.05
N LEU A 117 -12.53 3.06 9.82
CA LEU A 117 -13.84 3.65 9.48
C LEU A 117 -15.01 2.67 9.67
N HIS A 118 -14.75 1.36 9.70
CA HIS A 118 -15.75 0.31 9.81
C HIS A 118 -15.42 -0.75 10.88
N ASP A 119 -14.33 -0.57 11.63
CA ASP A 119 -13.86 -1.50 12.66
C ASP A 119 -13.38 -0.67 13.87
N VAL A 120 -14.24 -0.60 14.90
CA VAL A 120 -14.00 0.23 16.09
C VAL A 120 -12.75 -0.21 16.87
N ASP A 121 -12.44 -1.51 16.85
CA ASP A 121 -11.26 -2.04 17.54
C ASP A 121 -9.98 -1.63 16.81
N VAL A 122 -10.00 -1.58 15.47
CA VAL A 122 -8.89 -1.03 14.68
C VAL A 122 -8.77 0.48 14.88
N GLU A 123 -9.89 1.20 14.90
CA GLU A 123 -9.93 2.65 15.12
C GLU A 123 -9.26 3.04 16.45
N GLN A 124 -9.69 2.40 17.53
CA GLN A 124 -9.17 2.64 18.87
C GLN A 124 -7.67 2.32 18.94
N ARG A 125 -7.25 1.14 18.45
CA ARG A 125 -5.84 0.72 18.48
C ARG A 125 -4.92 1.69 17.75
N HIS A 126 -5.27 2.11 16.54
CA HIS A 126 -4.42 3.06 15.82
C HIS A 126 -4.49 4.47 16.44
N GLY A 127 -5.63 4.84 17.04
CA GLY A 127 -5.80 6.10 17.76
C GLY A 127 -4.88 6.21 18.97
N GLU A 128 -4.89 5.20 19.84
CA GLU A 128 -4.05 5.10 21.04
C GLU A 128 -2.56 5.11 20.68
N LYS A 129 -2.13 4.27 19.73
CA LYS A 129 -0.73 4.24 19.32
C LYS A 129 -0.25 5.56 18.73
N ARG A 130 -1.10 6.27 17.97
CA ARG A 130 -0.75 7.59 17.45
C ARG A 130 -0.60 8.61 18.57
N ALA A 131 -1.47 8.58 19.58
CA ALA A 131 -1.38 9.47 20.72
C ALA A 131 -0.07 9.26 21.51
N ALA A 132 0.36 8.00 21.67
CA ALA A 132 1.62 7.65 22.32
C ALA A 132 2.88 8.11 21.58
N LEU A 133 2.80 8.50 20.29
CA LEU A 133 3.93 9.09 19.55
C LEU A 133 4.12 10.58 19.84
N ALA A 134 3.11 11.24 20.43
CA ALA A 134 3.17 12.65 20.79
C ALA A 134 3.79 12.90 22.18
N THR A 135 4.09 11.82 22.91
CA THR A 135 4.69 11.80 24.25
C THR A 135 6.10 11.26 24.18
#